data_AF-A0A4Q5GNN2-F1
#
_entry.id   AF-A0A4Q5GNN2-F1
#
_cell.length_a   1.000
_cell.length_b   1.000
_cell.length_c   1.000
_cell.angle_alpha   90.00
_cell.angle_beta   90.00
_cell.angle_gamma   90.00
#
_symmetry.space_group_name_H-M   'P 1'
#
loop_
_entity.id
_entity.type
_entity.pdbx_description
1 polymer ?
#
loop_
_entity_poly.entity_id
_entity_poly.type
_entity_poly.pdbx_seq_one_letter_code
_entity_poly.pdbx_strand_id
1 'polypeptide(L)'
;TAAYTNVPNTFNVLDNTVTDNTGGVSGDANFDITNFSAAPGTDGKYIYQSAYFLASADGAGSMLNIALNTYITAAPGTPFKTITVNNVPTKKNVRTNVLMDFAATSSTYTYTLDFADFDAPDINRKTVSTWDGTYPAVNTGATYSGGDGSQATPYIIGSATDFAQFAKNTTSKNYRDTYFKLDVDINLNDKPWTPTGNFAGVFDGQHHKITGLKVSIADYRVGLFSQIDARSGPNASVSNLHVSGDVENTKPSEYDCAGGICGDNATGVIANCSFSGSVRGVGIAGGIAGECNGKIISCKSTASVFGKYAGGIAGRNSSGKCSIYGCYNEGVIETEGGNAGGIYGKDDGYDFDIKGCYNIGTVQGRQGGEVLGAITSSSASGSSVMASCYVREKYAIAHATEETVFGSSDWPTSTNNTVWYADPSNDGTYTAGSDGVPTGNYKFWKSLGSWNGGTPEYPKLWWEE
;
A
#
# COMPACT_ATOMS: atom_id res chain seq x y z
N THR A 1 -9.27 -17.11 30.77
CA THR A 1 -9.11 -18.57 30.63
C THR A 1 -10.23 -19.06 29.76
N ALA A 2 -9.96 -19.28 28.48
CA ALA A 2 -10.95 -19.82 27.56
C ALA A 2 -10.90 -21.36 27.63
N ALA A 3 -12.04 -21.98 27.87
CA ALA A 3 -12.19 -23.43 27.77
C ALA A 3 -12.77 -23.72 26.38
N TYR A 4 -12.01 -24.46 25.57
CA TYR A 4 -12.36 -24.72 24.17
C TYR A 4 -12.93 -26.13 24.02
N THR A 5 -14.19 -26.19 23.58
CA THR A 5 -14.87 -27.43 23.17
C THR A 5 -15.01 -27.45 21.65
N ASN A 6 -14.63 -28.58 21.06
CA ASN A 6 -14.76 -28.96 19.65
C ASN A 6 -13.77 -28.29 18.67
N VAL A 7 -12.59 -28.90 18.52
CA VAL A 7 -11.88 -28.92 17.23
C VAL A 7 -12.42 -30.14 16.47
N PRO A 8 -13.31 -30.00 15.48
CA PRO A 8 -13.82 -31.15 14.75
C PRO A 8 -12.77 -31.57 13.71
N ASN A 9 -12.30 -32.82 13.77
CA ASN A 9 -11.74 -33.53 12.63
C ASN A 9 -11.86 -35.04 12.93
N THR A 10 -12.86 -35.68 12.36
CA THR A 10 -13.07 -37.12 12.51
C THR A 10 -12.25 -37.84 11.44
N PHE A 11 -11.22 -38.58 11.84
CA PHE A 11 -10.43 -39.42 10.93
C PHE A 11 -11.01 -40.83 10.92
N ASN A 12 -11.38 -41.33 9.73
CA ASN A 12 -11.87 -42.70 9.59
C ASN A 12 -10.70 -43.65 9.28
N VAL A 13 -10.29 -44.42 10.29
CA VAL A 13 -9.18 -45.39 10.20
C VAL A 13 -9.52 -46.57 9.26
N LEU A 14 -10.80 -46.83 8.99
CA LEU A 14 -11.22 -47.97 8.16
C LEU A 14 -11.20 -47.69 6.65
N ASP A 15 -11.33 -46.42 6.23
CA ASP A 15 -11.42 -46.06 4.81
C ASP A 15 -10.51 -44.89 4.39
N ASN A 16 -9.68 -44.38 5.29
CA ASN A 16 -8.70 -43.31 5.05
C ASN A 16 -9.32 -41.97 4.61
N THR A 17 -10.57 -41.67 5.02
CA THR A 17 -11.23 -40.40 4.70
C THR A 17 -11.22 -39.41 5.87
N VAL A 18 -11.12 -38.11 5.54
CA VAL A 18 -11.27 -36.98 6.46
C VAL A 18 -12.57 -36.26 6.09
N THR A 19 -13.49 -36.10 7.04
CA THR A 19 -14.71 -35.30 6.84
C THR A 19 -14.52 -33.92 7.48
N ASP A 20 -14.50 -32.89 6.65
CA ASP A 20 -14.50 -31.49 7.07
C ASP A 20 -15.89 -31.13 7.60
N ASN A 21 -16.01 -31.04 8.92
CA ASN A 21 -17.13 -30.35 9.52
C ASN A 21 -16.68 -28.92 9.80
N THR A 22 -17.31 -27.99 9.12
CA THR A 22 -17.21 -26.53 9.30
C THR A 22 -17.40 -26.13 10.77
N GLY A 23 -16.32 -26.19 11.54
CA GLY A 23 -16.25 -25.68 12.90
C GLY A 23 -15.64 -24.28 12.89
N GLY A 24 -16.46 -23.26 13.12
CA GLY A 24 -15.98 -21.91 13.40
C GLY A 24 -15.63 -21.74 14.89
N VAL A 25 -14.56 -21.01 15.18
CA VAL A 25 -14.19 -20.61 16.55
C VAL A 25 -14.68 -19.18 16.79
N SER A 26 -15.26 -18.91 17.96
CA SER A 26 -15.52 -17.54 18.44
C SER A 26 -14.66 -17.27 19.69
N GLY A 27 -13.85 -16.20 19.66
CA GLY A 27 -12.95 -15.78 20.75
C GLY A 27 -11.89 -14.77 20.30
N ASP A 28 -11.04 -14.31 21.24
CA ASP A 28 -10.01 -13.24 21.05
C ASP A 28 -8.78 -13.65 20.21
N ALA A 29 -8.89 -14.71 19.41
CA ALA A 29 -7.86 -15.17 18.50
C ALA A 29 -8.50 -15.77 17.25
N ASN A 30 -8.02 -15.36 16.08
CA ASN A 30 -8.39 -15.98 14.81
C ASN A 30 -7.50 -17.21 14.58
N PHE A 31 -8.13 -18.35 14.30
CA PHE A 31 -7.47 -19.61 13.96
C PHE A 31 -7.82 -19.98 12.52
N ASP A 32 -6.81 -20.07 11.66
CA ASP A 32 -6.95 -20.73 10.36
C ASP A 32 -6.28 -22.11 10.42
N ILE A 33 -6.97 -23.12 9.92
CA ILE A 33 -6.44 -24.47 9.77
C ILE A 33 -6.30 -24.74 8.28
N THR A 34 -5.07 -24.78 7.76
CA THR A 34 -4.85 -24.67 6.31
C THR A 34 -4.37 -25.93 5.63
N ASN A 35 -3.95 -26.97 6.38
CA ASN A 35 -3.47 -28.18 5.73
C ASN A 35 -3.60 -29.42 6.61
N PHE A 36 -4.14 -30.49 6.02
CA PHE A 36 -4.28 -31.80 6.61
C PHE A 36 -3.73 -32.86 5.66
N SER A 37 -2.87 -33.73 6.18
CA SER A 37 -2.56 -34.98 5.50
C SER A 37 -2.47 -36.12 6.52
N ALA A 38 -3.00 -37.26 6.14
CA ALA A 38 -2.84 -38.52 6.84
C ALA A 38 -2.24 -39.51 5.85
N ALA A 39 -0.99 -39.91 6.08
CA ALA A 39 -0.31 -40.88 5.24
C ALA A 39 0.00 -42.14 6.07
N PRO A 40 -0.32 -43.35 5.56
CA PRO A 40 0.13 -44.58 6.19
C PRO A 40 1.65 -44.70 6.02
N GLY A 41 2.36 -44.84 7.13
CA GLY A 41 3.76 -45.24 7.17
C GLY A 41 3.92 -46.71 6.78
N THR A 42 5.10 -47.07 6.29
CA THR A 42 5.43 -48.45 5.91
C THR A 42 5.45 -49.43 7.10
N ASP A 43 5.38 -48.93 8.33
CA ASP A 43 5.33 -49.66 9.59
C ASP A 43 3.91 -49.84 10.15
N GLY A 44 2.87 -49.48 9.38
CA GLY A 44 1.46 -49.60 9.79
C GLY A 44 1.01 -48.50 10.75
N LYS A 45 1.82 -47.45 10.91
CA LYS A 45 1.52 -46.28 11.73
C LYS A 45 0.99 -45.14 10.87
N TYR A 46 0.20 -44.27 11.47
CA TYR A 46 -0.36 -43.11 10.78
C TYR A 46 0.37 -41.84 11.20
N ILE A 47 0.76 -41.04 10.22
CA ILE A 47 1.27 -39.69 10.46
C ILE A 47 0.11 -38.72 10.27
N TYR A 48 -0.31 -38.08 11.35
CA TYR A 48 -1.24 -36.94 11.30
C TYR A 48 -0.44 -35.64 11.28
N GLN A 49 -0.76 -34.72 10.36
CA GLN A 49 -0.21 -33.37 10.36
C GLN A 49 -1.35 -32.34 10.28
N SER A 50 -1.37 -31.42 11.25
CA SER A 50 -2.22 -30.23 11.26
C SER A 50 -1.36 -28.98 11.39
N ALA A 51 -1.73 -27.90 10.70
CA ALA A 51 -1.12 -26.59 10.84
C ALA A 51 -2.14 -25.57 11.34
N TYR A 52 -1.79 -24.82 12.39
CA TYR A 52 -2.63 -23.76 12.96
C TYR A 52 -1.94 -22.41 12.79
N PHE A 53 -2.71 -21.37 12.48
CA PHE A 53 -2.28 -19.98 12.59
C PHE A 53 -2.85 -19.37 13.87
N LEU A 54 -2.00 -18.74 14.67
CA LEU A 54 -2.39 -18.03 15.88
C LEU A 54 -2.12 -16.54 15.69
N ALA A 55 -3.15 -15.71 15.78
CA ALA A 55 -3.00 -14.26 15.88
C ALA A 55 -3.42 -13.82 17.30
N SER A 56 -2.48 -13.28 18.09
CA SER A 56 -2.83 -12.65 19.37
C SER A 56 -3.44 -11.27 19.13
N ALA A 57 -4.61 -11.00 19.71
CA ALA A 57 -5.23 -9.68 19.66
C ALA A 57 -4.47 -8.60 20.45
N ASP A 58 -3.57 -8.96 21.37
CA ASP A 58 -2.88 -8.02 22.26
C ASP A 58 -1.41 -7.73 21.91
N GLY A 59 -0.83 -8.45 20.94
CA GLY A 59 0.56 -8.30 20.51
C GLY A 59 1.63 -8.59 21.58
N ALA A 60 1.26 -9.04 22.79
CA ALA A 60 2.14 -9.13 23.96
C ALA A 60 2.56 -10.58 24.31
N GLY A 61 2.16 -11.58 23.52
CA GLY A 61 2.60 -12.96 23.70
C GLY A 61 1.97 -13.65 24.91
N SER A 62 0.63 -13.66 24.98
CA SER A 62 -0.09 -14.54 25.88
C SER A 62 0.26 -16.02 25.63
N MET A 63 0.09 -16.89 26.63
CA MET A 63 0.28 -18.32 26.46
C MET A 63 -1.07 -19.04 26.53
N LEU A 64 -1.35 -19.87 25.53
CA LEU A 64 -2.59 -20.65 25.45
C LEU A 64 -2.36 -22.09 25.90
N ASN A 65 -3.39 -22.69 26.51
CA ASN A 65 -3.47 -24.12 26.70
C ASN A 65 -4.37 -24.68 25.58
N ILE A 66 -3.80 -25.52 24.71
CA ILE A 66 -4.53 -26.15 23.61
C ILE A 66 -4.93 -27.57 24.03
N ALA A 67 -6.22 -27.89 23.94
CA ALA A 67 -6.73 -29.25 24.13
C ALA A 67 -6.93 -29.92 22.76
N LEU A 68 -6.19 -31.01 22.52
CA LEU A 68 -6.30 -31.84 21.32
C LEU A 68 -7.07 -33.11 21.67
N ASN A 69 -8.28 -33.27 21.12
CA ASN A 69 -9.11 -34.45 21.31
C ASN A 69 -8.97 -35.38 20.11
N THR A 70 -8.63 -36.65 20.36
CA THR A 70 -8.58 -37.69 19.33
C THR A 70 -9.80 -38.62 19.43
N TYR A 71 -10.30 -39.04 18.28
CA TYR A 71 -11.46 -39.94 18.15
C TYR A 71 -11.07 -41.13 17.29
N ILE A 72 -11.60 -42.31 17.62
CA ILE A 72 -11.34 -43.57 16.90
C ILE A 72 -12.57 -44.08 16.12
N THR A 73 -13.62 -43.27 16.01
CA THR A 73 -14.88 -43.62 15.32
C THR A 73 -15.43 -42.43 14.53
N ALA A 74 -16.09 -42.71 13.40
CA ALA A 74 -16.59 -41.73 12.42
C ALA A 74 -17.71 -40.79 12.91
N ALA A 75 -18.36 -41.08 14.05
CA ALA A 75 -19.31 -40.17 14.70
C ALA A 75 -18.66 -39.51 15.94
N PRO A 76 -18.80 -38.18 16.15
CA PRO A 76 -18.28 -37.52 17.34
C PRO A 76 -18.97 -38.07 18.59
N GLY A 77 -18.20 -38.75 19.45
CA GLY A 77 -18.64 -39.28 20.75
C GLY A 77 -17.69 -38.83 21.86
N THR A 78 -17.54 -39.65 22.92
CA THR A 78 -16.54 -39.39 23.95
C THR A 78 -15.13 -39.45 23.34
N PRO A 79 -14.25 -38.46 23.58
CA PRO A 79 -12.86 -38.49 23.10
C PRO A 79 -12.17 -39.77 23.56
N PHE A 80 -11.46 -40.43 22.64
CA PHE A 80 -10.61 -41.58 22.99
C PHE A 80 -9.44 -41.13 23.87
N LYS A 81 -8.86 -39.97 23.57
CA LYS A 81 -7.84 -39.34 24.40
C LYS A 81 -7.85 -37.82 24.22
N THR A 82 -7.61 -37.09 25.30
CA THR A 82 -7.38 -35.65 25.29
C THR A 82 -5.93 -35.37 25.69
N ILE A 83 -5.27 -34.51 24.95
CA ILE A 83 -3.91 -34.05 25.26
C ILE A 83 -3.98 -32.56 25.47
N THR A 84 -3.49 -32.10 26.61
CA THR A 84 -3.37 -30.67 26.89
C THR A 84 -1.94 -30.25 26.63
N VAL A 85 -1.76 -29.36 25.67
CA VAL A 85 -0.51 -28.68 25.40
C VAL A 85 -0.55 -27.35 26.13
N ASN A 86 0.22 -27.26 27.22
CA ASN A 86 0.28 -26.03 28.01
C ASN A 86 1.31 -25.07 27.43
N ASN A 87 1.13 -23.78 27.70
CA ASN A 87 2.14 -22.76 27.47
C ASN A 87 2.52 -22.54 25.99
N VAL A 88 1.55 -22.63 25.07
CA VAL A 88 1.77 -22.36 23.64
C VAL A 88 1.95 -20.85 23.41
N PRO A 89 3.08 -20.37 22.86
CA PRO A 89 3.31 -18.94 22.64
C PRO A 89 2.36 -18.34 21.59
N THR A 90 1.72 -17.21 21.87
CA THR A 90 0.90 -16.47 20.90
C THR A 90 1.67 -15.31 20.24
N LYS A 91 2.87 -15.58 19.71
CA LYS A 91 3.54 -14.62 18.82
C LYS A 91 2.82 -14.60 17.46
N LYS A 92 2.91 -13.48 16.75
CA LYS A 92 2.45 -13.40 15.36
C LYS A 92 3.19 -14.45 14.53
N ASN A 93 2.48 -15.21 13.69
CA ASN A 93 3.03 -16.16 12.71
C ASN A 93 3.69 -17.44 13.29
N VAL A 94 3.19 -17.99 14.39
CA VAL A 94 3.63 -19.31 14.87
C VAL A 94 2.89 -20.42 14.11
N ARG A 95 3.63 -21.32 13.46
CA ARG A 95 3.11 -22.60 12.96
C ARG A 95 3.38 -23.68 14.00
N THR A 96 2.37 -24.48 14.30
CA THR A 96 2.55 -25.69 15.10
C THR A 96 2.27 -26.90 14.23
N ASN A 97 3.24 -27.80 14.13
CA ASN A 97 3.02 -29.12 13.55
C ASN A 97 2.75 -30.07 14.72
N VAL A 98 1.56 -30.64 14.75
CA VAL A 98 1.26 -31.78 15.63
C VAL A 98 1.48 -33.02 14.81
N LEU A 99 2.61 -33.70 15.02
CA LEU A 99 2.83 -35.03 14.47
C LEU A 99 2.33 -36.06 15.48
N MET A 100 1.29 -36.81 15.11
CA MET A 100 0.85 -37.95 15.92
C MET A 100 1.36 -39.22 15.26
N ASP A 101 2.06 -40.04 16.04
CA ASP A 101 2.37 -41.42 15.70
C ASP A 101 1.47 -42.35 16.54
N PHE A 102 0.59 -43.10 15.87
CA PHE A 102 -0.24 -44.09 16.53
C PHE A 102 -0.42 -45.37 15.70
N ALA A 103 -0.51 -46.49 16.41
CA ALA A 103 -0.95 -47.78 15.88
C ALA A 103 -2.26 -48.18 16.58
N ALA A 104 -3.22 -48.70 15.82
CA ALA A 104 -4.57 -49.04 16.31
C ALA A 104 -4.59 -50.05 17.48
N THR A 105 -3.47 -50.75 17.72
CA THR A 105 -3.32 -51.79 18.74
C THR A 105 -2.28 -51.45 19.83
N SER A 106 -1.65 -50.27 19.79
CA SER A 106 -0.59 -49.88 20.74
C SER A 106 -1.16 -49.17 21.97
N SER A 107 -0.59 -49.44 23.15
CA SER A 107 -0.83 -48.65 24.38
C SER A 107 0.04 -47.39 24.48
N THR A 108 1.02 -47.24 23.58
CA THR A 108 2.02 -46.17 23.58
C THR A 108 1.83 -45.28 22.36
N TYR A 109 1.69 -43.98 22.58
CA TYR A 109 1.45 -42.96 21.57
C TYR A 109 2.51 -41.87 21.72
N THR A 110 3.18 -41.52 20.63
CA THR A 110 4.20 -40.46 20.64
C THR A 110 3.63 -39.22 19.99
N TYR A 111 3.73 -38.10 20.71
CA TYR A 111 3.32 -36.79 20.22
C TYR A 111 4.56 -35.93 20.08
N THR A 112 4.83 -35.47 18.87
CA THR A 112 5.88 -34.49 18.63
C THR A 112 5.22 -33.18 18.28
N LEU A 113 5.44 -32.19 19.15
CA LEU A 113 5.00 -30.81 18.95
C LEU A 113 6.23 -30.04 18.51
N ASP A 114 6.25 -29.67 17.23
CA ASP A 114 7.32 -28.84 16.69
C ASP A 114 6.84 -27.39 16.64
N PHE A 115 7.36 -26.58 17.55
CA PHE A 115 7.17 -25.14 17.60
C PHE A 115 8.36 -24.49 16.91
N ALA A 116 8.25 -24.26 15.61
CA ALA A 116 9.24 -23.47 14.90
C ALA A 116 8.88 -21.98 15.04
N ASP A 117 9.69 -21.24 15.79
CA ASP A 117 9.73 -19.77 15.66
C ASP A 117 10.18 -19.46 14.23
N PHE A 118 9.35 -18.74 13.48
CA PHE A 118 9.68 -18.36 12.12
C PHE A 118 10.59 -17.13 12.14
N ASP A 119 11.88 -17.32 12.40
CA ASP A 119 12.94 -16.29 12.21
C ASP A 119 13.57 -16.36 10.78
N ALA A 120 12.83 -16.86 9.81
CA ALA A 120 13.18 -16.86 8.38
C ALA A 120 12.15 -16.01 7.61
N PRO A 121 12.44 -15.48 6.39
CA PRO A 121 11.62 -14.47 5.75
C PRO A 121 10.26 -15.04 5.32
N ASP A 122 9.22 -14.26 5.62
CA ASP A 122 7.80 -14.43 5.30
C ASP A 122 7.48 -15.45 4.18
N ILE A 123 7.06 -16.67 4.54
CA ILE A 123 6.65 -17.72 3.58
C ILE A 123 5.25 -17.46 2.99
N ASN A 124 4.53 -16.47 3.52
CA ASN A 124 3.25 -15.98 2.99
C ASN A 124 3.42 -14.73 2.12
N ARG A 125 4.62 -14.12 2.09
CA ARG A 125 4.97 -13.20 1.02
C ARG A 125 5.19 -14.04 -0.22
N LYS A 126 4.17 -14.08 -1.07
CA LYS A 126 4.31 -14.51 -2.46
C LYS A 126 5.64 -13.92 -2.97
N THR A 127 6.56 -14.80 -3.37
CA THR A 127 7.94 -14.42 -3.71
C THR A 127 7.92 -13.19 -4.62
N VAL A 128 8.72 -12.17 -4.28
CA VAL A 128 8.87 -10.96 -5.10
C VAL A 128 9.04 -11.37 -6.56
N SER A 129 8.13 -10.95 -7.42
CA SER A 129 8.17 -11.30 -8.83
C SER A 129 9.11 -10.34 -9.55
N THR A 130 10.18 -10.87 -10.14
CA THR A 130 11.22 -10.06 -10.78
C THR A 130 10.99 -10.00 -12.29
N TRP A 131 10.98 -8.79 -12.85
CA TRP A 131 10.87 -8.56 -14.28
C TRP A 131 12.21 -8.81 -14.98
N ASP A 132 12.17 -9.43 -16.15
CA ASP A 132 13.35 -9.73 -16.97
C ASP A 132 13.73 -8.57 -17.92
N GLY A 133 12.90 -7.52 -17.99
CA GLY A 133 13.07 -6.38 -18.89
C GLY A 133 12.42 -6.56 -20.26
N THR A 134 11.64 -7.63 -20.45
CA THR A 134 10.96 -7.90 -21.72
C THR A 134 9.46 -7.66 -21.63
N TYR A 135 8.91 -7.04 -22.68
CA TYR A 135 7.46 -6.87 -22.82
C TYR A 135 6.89 -7.98 -23.71
N PRO A 136 5.79 -8.63 -23.30
CA PRO A 136 4.98 -9.43 -24.19
C PRO A 136 4.42 -8.62 -25.36
N ALA A 137 3.92 -9.31 -26.40
CA ALA A 137 3.11 -8.67 -27.42
C ALA A 137 1.79 -8.13 -26.82
N VAL A 138 1.18 -7.14 -27.45
CA VAL A 138 -0.15 -6.64 -27.03
C VAL A 138 -1.16 -7.80 -27.05
N ASN A 139 -1.86 -8.00 -25.94
CA ASN A 139 -2.92 -9.00 -25.79
C ASN A 139 -4.07 -8.41 -24.97
N THR A 140 -5.00 -7.73 -25.65
CA THR A 140 -6.13 -7.03 -25.01
C THR A 140 -7.16 -7.97 -24.35
N GLY A 141 -7.05 -9.28 -24.59
CA GLY A 141 -7.83 -10.36 -23.97
C GLY A 141 -7.06 -11.15 -22.90
N ALA A 142 -5.92 -10.65 -22.42
CA ALA A 142 -5.16 -11.29 -21.34
C ALA A 142 -6.01 -11.46 -20.08
N THR A 143 -5.96 -12.65 -19.49
CA THR A 143 -6.61 -12.98 -18.21
C THR A 143 -5.68 -12.79 -17.00
N TYR A 144 -4.42 -12.39 -17.25
CA TYR A 144 -3.38 -12.23 -16.23
C TYR A 144 -3.27 -13.48 -15.33
N SER A 145 -3.10 -13.29 -14.02
CA SER A 145 -3.16 -14.38 -13.02
C SER A 145 -4.58 -14.71 -12.55
N GLY A 146 -5.62 -14.17 -13.19
CA GLY A 146 -7.02 -14.44 -12.86
C GLY A 146 -7.89 -13.19 -12.81
N GLY A 147 -9.16 -13.38 -12.45
CA GLY A 147 -10.20 -12.34 -12.48
C GLY A 147 -10.78 -12.13 -13.88
N ASP A 148 -11.91 -11.44 -13.95
CA ASP A 148 -12.57 -11.07 -15.21
C ASP A 148 -12.49 -9.56 -15.49
N GLY A 149 -11.89 -8.80 -14.58
CA GLY A 149 -11.72 -7.35 -14.68
C GLY A 149 -12.93 -6.55 -14.23
N SER A 150 -14.00 -7.19 -13.76
CA SER A 150 -15.12 -6.51 -13.12
C SER A 150 -14.75 -6.05 -11.70
N GLN A 151 -15.58 -5.18 -11.10
CA GLN A 151 -15.37 -4.73 -9.73
C GLN A 151 -15.44 -5.87 -8.71
N ALA A 152 -16.33 -6.85 -8.94
CA ALA A 152 -16.49 -8.01 -8.05
C ALA A 152 -15.32 -9.00 -8.17
N THR A 153 -14.74 -9.11 -9.37
CA THR A 153 -13.62 -10.00 -9.68
C THR A 153 -12.54 -9.29 -10.49
N PRO A 154 -11.78 -8.34 -9.86
CA PRO A 154 -10.73 -7.59 -10.54
C PRO A 154 -9.67 -8.51 -11.15
N TYR A 155 -9.06 -8.08 -12.26
CA TYR A 155 -7.90 -8.76 -12.81
C TYR A 155 -6.76 -8.80 -11.80
N ILE A 156 -6.15 -9.97 -11.64
CA ILE A 156 -5.07 -10.20 -10.69
C ILE A 156 -3.74 -10.03 -11.41
N ILE A 157 -2.97 -9.02 -11.01
CA ILE A 157 -1.56 -8.89 -11.38
C ILE A 157 -0.76 -9.72 -10.39
N GLY A 158 -0.52 -10.98 -10.75
CA GLY A 158 0.14 -11.96 -9.87
C GLY A 158 1.63 -12.14 -10.14
N SER A 159 2.17 -11.47 -11.16
CA SER A 159 3.56 -11.56 -11.58
C SER A 159 4.06 -10.29 -12.28
N ALA A 160 5.39 -10.14 -12.39
CA ALA A 160 6.02 -9.09 -13.17
C ALA A 160 5.66 -9.17 -14.67
N THR A 161 5.46 -10.38 -15.21
CA THR A 161 5.00 -10.58 -16.59
C THR A 161 3.56 -10.09 -16.79
N ASP A 162 2.67 -10.33 -15.84
CA ASP A 162 1.31 -9.76 -15.88
C ASP A 162 1.34 -8.24 -15.88
N PHE A 163 2.20 -7.65 -15.06
CA PHE A 163 2.34 -6.20 -14.98
C PHE A 163 2.92 -5.60 -16.26
N ALA A 164 3.92 -6.25 -16.87
CA ALA A 164 4.45 -5.87 -18.18
C ALA A 164 3.38 -6.00 -19.28
N GLN A 165 2.57 -7.06 -19.25
CA GLN A 165 1.43 -7.24 -20.17
C GLN A 165 0.37 -6.15 -19.97
N PHE A 166 0.05 -5.82 -18.72
CA PHE A 166 -0.87 -4.73 -18.36
C PHE A 166 -0.37 -3.41 -18.94
N ALA A 167 0.87 -3.04 -18.65
CA ALA A 167 1.50 -1.83 -19.17
C ALA A 167 1.46 -1.81 -20.70
N LYS A 168 1.79 -2.91 -21.37
CA LYS A 168 1.74 -2.99 -22.83
C LYS A 168 0.32 -2.86 -23.39
N ASN A 169 -0.68 -3.43 -22.72
CA ASN A 169 -2.07 -3.36 -23.17
C ASN A 169 -2.69 -1.97 -23.05
N THR A 170 -2.25 -1.15 -22.08
CA THR A 170 -2.74 0.24 -21.94
C THR A 170 -2.44 1.10 -23.17
N THR A 171 -1.51 0.71 -24.04
CA THR A 171 -1.25 1.43 -25.31
C THR A 171 -2.32 1.16 -26.38
N SER A 172 -3.21 0.19 -26.14
CA SER A 172 -4.23 -0.26 -27.11
C SER A 172 -5.61 -0.44 -26.49
N LYS A 173 -5.75 -0.32 -25.15
CA LYS A 173 -7.00 -0.46 -24.40
C LYS A 173 -7.06 0.56 -23.27
N ASN A 174 -8.17 1.29 -23.18
CA ASN A 174 -8.37 2.41 -22.25
C ASN A 174 -8.76 1.97 -20.81
N TYR A 175 -9.27 0.74 -20.64
CA TYR A 175 -9.61 0.13 -19.33
C TYR A 175 -10.63 0.87 -18.45
N ARG A 176 -11.37 1.85 -18.98
CA ARG A 176 -12.43 2.64 -18.31
C ARG A 176 -13.24 1.93 -17.21
N ASP A 177 -13.76 0.75 -17.49
CA ASP A 177 -14.65 -0.01 -16.59
C ASP A 177 -13.97 -1.31 -16.12
N THR A 178 -12.65 -1.29 -15.98
CA THR A 178 -11.84 -2.45 -15.63
C THR A 178 -11.08 -2.22 -14.34
N TYR A 179 -11.09 -3.24 -13.49
CA TYR A 179 -10.50 -3.24 -12.16
C TYR A 179 -9.31 -4.20 -12.13
N PHE A 180 -8.23 -3.77 -11.51
CA PHE A 180 -7.00 -4.50 -11.32
C PHE A 180 -6.63 -4.50 -9.84
N LYS A 181 -6.07 -5.61 -9.37
CA LYS A 181 -5.38 -5.64 -8.09
C LYS A 181 -4.01 -6.30 -8.19
N LEU A 182 -3.04 -5.74 -7.50
CA LEU A 182 -1.72 -6.33 -7.34
C LEU A 182 -1.77 -7.36 -6.22
N ASP A 183 -1.23 -8.56 -6.45
CA ASP A 183 -1.27 -9.67 -5.49
C ASP A 183 0.15 -10.14 -5.11
N VAL A 184 1.17 -9.42 -5.58
CA VAL A 184 2.59 -9.72 -5.34
C VAL A 184 3.40 -8.44 -5.39
N ASP A 185 4.49 -8.38 -4.62
CA ASP A 185 5.49 -7.35 -4.84
C ASP A 185 6.23 -7.60 -6.16
N ILE A 186 6.49 -6.53 -6.92
CA ILE A 186 7.17 -6.59 -8.20
C ILE A 186 8.52 -5.88 -8.09
N ASN A 187 9.58 -6.55 -8.56
CA ASN A 187 10.87 -5.92 -8.77
C ASN A 187 11.10 -5.74 -10.29
N LEU A 188 11.11 -4.51 -10.77
CA LEU A 188 11.41 -4.15 -12.16
C LEU A 188 12.90 -4.29 -12.51
N ASN A 189 13.73 -4.63 -11.52
CA ASN A 189 15.11 -5.09 -11.70
C ASN A 189 16.02 -4.06 -12.40
N ASP A 190 15.74 -2.78 -12.16
CA ASP A 190 16.44 -1.63 -12.75
C ASP A 190 16.51 -1.67 -14.29
N LYS A 191 15.59 -2.43 -14.92
CA LYS A 191 15.49 -2.52 -16.37
C LYS A 191 14.75 -1.30 -16.91
N PRO A 192 15.09 -0.84 -18.14
CA PRO A 192 14.37 0.26 -18.77
C PRO A 192 12.87 0.00 -18.86
N TRP A 193 12.10 0.75 -18.08
CA TRP A 193 10.65 0.69 -18.06
C TRP A 193 10.08 1.73 -19.03
N THR A 194 9.18 1.28 -19.90
CA THR A 194 8.32 2.17 -20.69
C THR A 194 7.05 2.42 -19.90
N PRO A 195 6.69 3.70 -19.60
CA PRO A 195 5.46 4.03 -18.90
C PRO A 195 4.22 3.39 -19.54
N THR A 196 3.19 3.09 -18.75
CA THR A 196 1.88 2.70 -19.30
C THR A 196 1.35 3.79 -20.25
N GLY A 197 0.42 3.47 -21.15
CA GLY A 197 -0.40 4.46 -21.86
C GLY A 197 -1.40 5.18 -20.94
N ASN A 198 -2.44 5.76 -21.55
CA ASN A 198 -3.54 6.36 -20.80
C ASN A 198 -4.33 5.28 -20.05
N PHE A 199 -4.46 5.44 -18.74
CA PHE A 199 -5.18 4.52 -17.88
C PHE A 199 -6.45 5.18 -17.32
N ALA A 200 -7.62 4.60 -17.64
CA ALA A 200 -8.91 5.05 -17.14
C ALA A 200 -9.61 4.03 -16.22
N GLY A 201 -8.92 2.95 -15.84
CA GLY A 201 -9.46 1.91 -14.95
C GLY A 201 -9.14 2.14 -13.48
N VAL A 202 -9.40 1.12 -12.66
CA VAL A 202 -9.06 1.10 -11.23
C VAL A 202 -7.90 0.15 -11.01
N PHE A 203 -6.83 0.62 -10.35
CA PHE A 203 -5.69 -0.20 -9.98
C PHE A 203 -5.47 -0.12 -8.46
N ASP A 204 -5.75 -1.22 -7.76
CA ASP A 204 -5.49 -1.37 -6.33
C ASP A 204 -4.17 -2.12 -6.10
N GLY A 205 -3.16 -1.45 -5.59
CA GLY A 205 -1.89 -2.05 -5.25
C GLY A 205 -1.95 -2.99 -4.04
N GLN A 206 -3.03 -3.01 -3.25
CA GLN A 206 -3.16 -3.78 -2.01
C GLN A 206 -1.94 -3.63 -1.07
N HIS A 207 -1.33 -2.43 -1.03
CA HIS A 207 -0.11 -2.08 -0.31
C HIS A 207 1.14 -2.87 -0.71
N HIS A 208 1.13 -3.49 -1.89
CA HIS A 208 2.32 -4.09 -2.49
C HIS A 208 3.30 -3.04 -3.03
N LYS A 209 4.54 -3.50 -3.20
CA LYS A 209 5.67 -2.69 -3.65
C LYS A 209 5.98 -2.94 -5.12
N ILE A 210 6.31 -1.87 -5.84
CA ILE A 210 6.98 -1.95 -7.15
C ILE A 210 8.35 -1.29 -7.03
N THR A 211 9.41 -2.08 -7.04
CA THR A 211 10.79 -1.60 -6.82
C THR A 211 11.63 -1.66 -8.09
N GLY A 212 12.77 -0.97 -8.10
CA GLY A 212 13.71 -0.99 -9.23
C GLY A 212 13.15 -0.31 -10.50
N LEU A 213 12.24 0.65 -10.35
CA LEU A 213 11.72 1.42 -11.49
C LEU A 213 12.86 2.21 -12.12
N LYS A 214 13.07 2.06 -13.44
CA LYS A 214 14.08 2.83 -14.18
C LYS A 214 13.51 3.39 -15.47
N VAL A 215 13.16 4.67 -15.44
CA VAL A 215 12.64 5.39 -16.61
C VAL A 215 13.58 6.53 -16.95
N SER A 216 14.03 6.59 -18.21
CA SER A 216 14.88 7.67 -18.72
C SER A 216 14.59 7.85 -20.21
N ILE A 217 13.54 8.60 -20.53
CA ILE A 217 13.03 8.79 -21.90
C ILE A 217 12.63 10.24 -22.15
N ALA A 218 12.57 10.63 -23.42
CA ALA A 218 12.04 11.92 -23.84
C ALA A 218 10.59 11.75 -24.33
N ASP A 219 9.62 12.02 -23.45
CA ASP A 219 8.19 11.93 -23.75
C ASP A 219 7.43 13.11 -23.12
N TYR A 220 6.14 13.27 -23.42
CA TYR A 220 5.30 14.31 -22.86
C TYR A 220 5.02 14.11 -21.37
N ARG A 221 4.89 12.85 -20.93
CA ARG A 221 4.44 12.50 -19.59
C ARG A 221 4.99 11.16 -19.14
N VAL A 222 5.89 11.22 -18.16
CA VAL A 222 6.76 10.12 -17.78
C VAL A 222 6.55 9.75 -16.31
N GLY A 223 6.41 8.45 -16.04
CA GLY A 223 6.27 7.89 -14.69
C GLY A 223 6.10 6.37 -14.74
N LEU A 224 5.70 5.74 -13.64
CA LEU A 224 5.23 4.34 -13.71
C LEU A 224 4.05 4.23 -14.69
N PHE A 225 3.08 5.13 -14.51
CA PHE A 225 1.98 5.39 -15.43
C PHE A 225 2.26 6.66 -16.25
N SER A 226 1.96 6.68 -17.55
CA SER A 226 2.07 7.93 -18.32
C SER A 226 0.96 8.91 -17.93
N GLN A 227 -0.30 8.47 -17.98
CA GLN A 227 -1.46 9.28 -17.60
C GLN A 227 -2.52 8.46 -16.87
N ILE A 228 -3.16 9.08 -15.88
CA ILE A 228 -4.39 8.59 -15.25
C ILE A 228 -5.51 9.59 -15.59
N ASP A 229 -6.55 9.14 -16.29
CA ASP A 229 -7.62 10.02 -16.80
C ASP A 229 -9.03 9.43 -16.62
N ALA A 230 -9.83 10.07 -15.77
CA ALA A 230 -11.24 9.76 -15.52
C ALA A 230 -12.21 10.47 -16.50
N ARG A 231 -11.75 11.26 -17.49
CA ARG A 231 -12.67 11.89 -18.46
C ARG A 231 -13.47 10.87 -19.25
N SER A 232 -12.88 9.69 -19.45
CA SER A 232 -13.57 8.61 -20.12
C SER A 232 -14.59 7.93 -19.22
N GLY A 233 -14.43 7.85 -17.89
CA GLY A 233 -15.36 7.17 -16.97
C GLY A 233 -15.10 7.49 -15.49
N PRO A 234 -16.06 7.19 -14.59
CA PRO A 234 -16.15 7.87 -13.29
C PRO A 234 -14.99 7.63 -12.31
N ASN A 235 -14.14 6.60 -12.51
CA ASN A 235 -13.34 6.02 -11.42
C ASN A 235 -11.86 5.77 -11.74
N ALA A 236 -11.24 6.47 -12.72
CA ALA A 236 -9.82 6.24 -13.00
C ALA A 236 -8.96 6.51 -11.75
N SER A 237 -8.35 5.45 -11.21
CA SER A 237 -7.67 5.53 -9.92
C SER A 237 -6.51 4.54 -9.78
N VAL A 238 -5.48 4.99 -9.06
CA VAL A 238 -4.35 4.16 -8.61
C VAL A 238 -4.27 4.32 -7.11
N SER A 239 -4.36 3.22 -6.38
CA SER A 239 -4.37 3.26 -4.92
C SER A 239 -3.50 2.20 -4.26
N ASN A 240 -3.14 2.42 -2.99
CA ASN A 240 -2.45 1.46 -2.14
C ASN A 240 -1.17 0.89 -2.78
N LEU A 241 -0.36 1.75 -3.40
CA LEU A 241 0.81 1.34 -4.18
C LEU A 241 2.07 2.06 -3.75
N HIS A 242 3.14 1.30 -3.48
CA HIS A 242 4.40 1.83 -2.98
C HIS A 242 5.53 1.59 -3.98
N VAL A 243 6.02 2.65 -4.61
CA VAL A 243 6.95 2.57 -5.74
C VAL A 243 8.32 3.14 -5.37
N SER A 244 9.39 2.49 -5.83
CA SER A 244 10.74 3.02 -5.66
C SER A 244 11.60 2.90 -6.92
N GLY A 245 12.35 3.95 -7.25
CA GLY A 245 13.31 3.94 -8.36
C GLY A 245 13.68 5.33 -8.88
N ASP A 246 14.12 5.38 -10.14
CA ASP A 246 14.52 6.59 -10.84
C ASP A 246 13.61 6.88 -12.03
N VAL A 247 13.06 8.09 -12.09
CA VAL A 247 12.25 8.58 -13.21
C VAL A 247 12.89 9.85 -13.75
N GLU A 248 13.31 9.84 -15.01
CA GLU A 248 13.87 10.99 -15.70
C GLU A 248 13.15 11.24 -17.03
N ASN A 249 12.56 12.43 -17.18
CA ASN A 249 12.10 12.94 -18.47
C ASN A 249 13.20 13.80 -19.10
N THR A 250 13.84 13.29 -20.15
CA THR A 250 14.96 13.94 -20.83
C THR A 250 14.53 14.89 -21.95
N LYS A 251 13.22 15.10 -22.13
CA LYS A 251 12.70 15.98 -23.16
C LYS A 251 13.04 17.45 -22.83
N PRO A 252 13.67 18.21 -23.74
CA PRO A 252 14.15 19.57 -23.48
C PRO A 252 13.02 20.60 -23.58
N SER A 253 12.04 20.50 -22.70
CA SER A 253 10.81 21.29 -22.73
C SER A 253 10.31 21.53 -21.31
N GLU A 254 9.86 22.75 -21.06
CA GLU A 254 9.35 23.16 -19.74
C GLU A 254 7.92 22.68 -19.45
N TYR A 255 7.22 22.16 -20.47
CA TYR A 255 5.82 21.73 -20.38
C TYR A 255 5.66 20.22 -20.22
N ASP A 256 6.74 19.46 -20.40
CA ASP A 256 6.70 18.01 -20.29
C ASP A 256 7.02 17.58 -18.85
N CYS A 257 6.36 16.52 -18.39
CA CYS A 257 6.30 16.20 -16.97
C CYS A 257 6.90 14.85 -16.61
N ALA A 258 7.42 14.76 -15.39
CA ALA A 258 7.91 13.54 -14.76
C ALA A 258 7.27 13.38 -13.37
N GLY A 259 6.73 12.20 -13.07
CA GLY A 259 6.28 11.87 -11.73
C GLY A 259 6.51 10.42 -11.36
N GLY A 260 6.74 10.16 -10.07
CA GLY A 260 7.10 8.82 -9.60
C GLY A 260 6.01 7.77 -9.84
N ILE A 261 4.75 8.11 -9.54
CA ILE A 261 3.58 7.26 -9.81
C ILE A 261 3.02 7.53 -11.20
N CYS A 262 2.81 8.79 -11.57
CA CYS A 262 2.36 9.13 -12.92
C CYS A 262 2.98 10.40 -13.48
N GLY A 263 3.11 10.48 -14.81
CA GLY A 263 3.43 11.73 -15.49
C GLY A 263 2.33 12.77 -15.30
N ASP A 264 1.12 12.47 -15.78
CA ASP A 264 -0.03 13.36 -15.74
C ASP A 264 -1.26 12.70 -15.07
N ASN A 265 -1.68 13.24 -13.92
CA ASN A 265 -2.96 12.92 -13.31
C ASN A 265 -4.03 13.90 -13.83
N ALA A 266 -4.61 13.62 -14.98
CA ALA A 266 -5.46 14.55 -15.70
C ALA A 266 -6.80 14.83 -15.01
N THR A 267 -7.46 13.78 -14.50
CA THR A 267 -8.70 13.91 -13.71
C THR A 267 -8.88 12.76 -12.71
N GLY A 268 -7.88 11.86 -12.61
CA GLY A 268 -7.96 10.66 -11.78
C GLY A 268 -7.72 10.90 -10.30
N VAL A 269 -7.70 9.79 -9.56
CA VAL A 269 -7.43 9.75 -8.11
C VAL A 269 -6.19 8.89 -7.84
N ILE A 270 -5.20 9.46 -7.17
CA ILE A 270 -4.06 8.71 -6.62
C ILE A 270 -4.20 8.70 -5.12
N ALA A 271 -4.37 7.54 -4.50
CA ALA A 271 -4.66 7.45 -3.07
C ALA A 271 -3.79 6.43 -2.33
N ASN A 272 -3.32 6.75 -1.12
CA ASN A 272 -2.57 5.80 -0.29
C ASN A 272 -1.29 5.27 -0.96
N CYS A 273 -0.66 6.11 -1.78
CA CYS A 273 0.52 5.73 -2.55
C CYS A 273 1.79 6.36 -1.96
N SER A 274 2.94 5.76 -2.25
CA SER A 274 4.22 6.37 -1.93
C SER A 274 5.22 6.26 -3.06
N PHE A 275 6.09 7.26 -3.18
CA PHE A 275 7.26 7.19 -4.03
C PHE A 275 8.55 7.53 -3.28
N SER A 276 9.61 6.76 -3.54
CA SER A 276 10.96 7.01 -3.03
C SER A 276 12.01 6.82 -4.12
N GLY A 277 13.06 7.63 -4.13
CA GLY A 277 14.12 7.59 -5.14
C GLY A 277 14.32 8.94 -5.80
N SER A 278 14.38 9.00 -7.13
CA SER A 278 14.68 10.23 -7.88
C SER A 278 13.62 10.51 -8.94
N VAL A 279 13.15 11.76 -9.02
CA VAL A 279 12.30 12.26 -10.11
C VAL A 279 12.94 13.50 -10.72
N ARG A 280 13.28 13.44 -12.01
CA ARG A 280 13.97 14.50 -12.73
C ARG A 280 13.23 14.85 -14.00
N GLY A 281 12.99 16.13 -14.25
CA GLY A 281 12.45 16.62 -15.51
C GLY A 281 13.06 17.97 -15.85
N VAL A 282 13.25 18.26 -17.14
CA VAL A 282 13.67 19.60 -17.57
C VAL A 282 12.57 20.63 -17.23
N GLY A 283 11.31 20.25 -17.39
CA GLY A 283 10.15 21.06 -17.08
C GLY A 283 9.54 20.75 -15.72
N ILE A 284 8.49 19.95 -15.72
CA ILE A 284 7.64 19.74 -14.55
C ILE A 284 8.06 18.44 -13.86
N ALA A 285 8.24 18.47 -12.54
CA ALA A 285 8.57 17.29 -11.75
C ALA A 285 7.76 17.24 -10.46
N GLY A 286 7.21 16.06 -10.13
CA GLY A 286 6.58 15.85 -8.83
C GLY A 286 6.86 14.46 -8.27
N GLY A 287 7.05 14.36 -6.96
CA GLY A 287 7.38 13.07 -6.33
C GLY A 287 6.34 11.98 -6.61
N ILE A 288 5.05 12.33 -6.61
CA ILE A 288 3.95 11.42 -6.97
C ILE A 288 3.50 11.64 -8.41
N ALA A 289 3.12 12.87 -8.76
CA ALA A 289 2.62 13.21 -10.09
C ALA A 289 3.37 14.41 -10.67
N GLY A 290 3.80 14.34 -11.92
CA GLY A 290 4.42 15.49 -12.58
C GLY A 290 3.40 16.64 -12.69
N GLU A 291 2.36 16.40 -13.48
CA GLU A 291 1.19 17.28 -13.55
C GLU A 291 0.00 16.67 -12.81
N CYS A 292 -0.77 17.49 -12.10
CA CYS A 292 -1.99 17.08 -11.42
C CYS A 292 -3.13 18.05 -11.66
N ASN A 293 -4.18 17.56 -12.31
CA ASN A 293 -5.47 18.23 -12.50
C ASN A 293 -6.62 17.40 -11.89
N GLY A 294 -6.27 16.36 -11.12
CA GLY A 294 -7.16 15.48 -10.38
C GLY A 294 -6.91 15.54 -8.87
N LYS A 295 -6.94 14.39 -8.21
CA LYS A 295 -6.82 14.27 -6.75
C LYS A 295 -5.63 13.40 -6.35
N ILE A 296 -4.91 13.82 -5.31
CA ILE A 296 -3.86 13.05 -4.63
C ILE A 296 -4.15 13.04 -3.14
N ILE A 297 -4.35 11.86 -2.56
CA ILE A 297 -4.94 11.70 -1.21
C ILE A 297 -4.12 10.70 -0.38
N SER A 298 -3.73 11.06 0.84
CA SER A 298 -3.01 10.16 1.75
C SER A 298 -1.74 9.57 1.14
N CYS A 299 -0.99 10.39 0.39
CA CYS A 299 0.24 9.97 -0.29
C CYS A 299 1.48 10.57 0.36
N LYS A 300 2.61 9.87 0.27
CA LYS A 300 3.90 10.40 0.72
C LYS A 300 4.99 10.34 -0.34
N SER A 301 5.91 11.29 -0.29
CA SER A 301 7.13 11.26 -1.10
C SER A 301 8.36 11.43 -0.21
N THR A 302 9.36 10.58 -0.43
CA THR A 302 10.71 10.75 0.13
C THR A 302 11.74 10.96 -0.98
N ALA A 303 11.28 11.32 -2.18
CA ALA A 303 12.12 11.39 -3.36
C ALA A 303 12.92 12.68 -3.46
N SER A 304 14.09 12.59 -4.11
CA SER A 304 14.78 13.77 -4.62
C SER A 304 14.07 14.20 -5.91
N VAL A 305 13.46 15.38 -5.92
CA VAL A 305 12.72 15.92 -7.07
C VAL A 305 13.48 17.10 -7.66
N PHE A 306 13.71 17.08 -8.97
CA PHE A 306 14.34 18.18 -9.70
C PHE A 306 13.55 18.55 -10.95
N GLY A 307 13.20 19.82 -11.09
CA GLY A 307 12.67 20.39 -12.32
C GLY A 307 12.46 21.89 -12.26
N LYS A 308 12.15 22.54 -13.38
CA LYS A 308 11.80 23.96 -13.42
C LYS A 308 10.57 24.25 -12.55
N TYR A 309 9.56 23.38 -12.59
CA TYR A 309 8.39 23.43 -11.71
C TYR A 309 8.35 22.15 -10.88
N ALA A 310 8.78 22.24 -9.62
CA ALA A 310 9.04 21.07 -8.78
C ALA A 310 8.12 21.03 -7.55
N GLY A 311 7.53 19.86 -7.26
CA GLY A 311 6.76 19.64 -6.04
C GLY A 311 7.06 18.31 -5.37
N GLY A 312 7.09 18.26 -4.04
CA GLY A 312 7.29 16.98 -3.35
C GLY A 312 6.20 15.96 -3.62
N ILE A 313 4.96 16.41 -3.85
CA ILE A 313 3.84 15.55 -4.25
C ILE A 313 3.46 15.79 -5.72
N ALA A 314 3.18 17.03 -6.10
CA ALA A 314 2.79 17.38 -7.46
C ALA A 314 3.52 18.62 -8.00
N GLY A 315 3.99 18.58 -9.24
CA GLY A 315 4.76 19.67 -9.84
C GLY A 315 3.91 20.88 -10.22
N ARG A 316 2.85 20.66 -11.01
CA ARG A 316 2.05 21.74 -11.62
C ARG A 316 0.62 21.30 -11.94
N ASN A 317 -0.29 22.25 -12.15
CA ASN A 317 -1.56 22.05 -12.85
C ASN A 317 -1.68 22.98 -14.07
N SER A 318 -2.41 22.57 -15.11
CA SER A 318 -2.52 23.39 -16.33
C SER A 318 -3.84 23.30 -17.09
N SER A 319 -4.77 22.47 -16.63
CA SER A 319 -6.07 22.29 -17.27
C SER A 319 -7.24 22.07 -16.31
N GLY A 320 -6.97 21.98 -15.00
CA GLY A 320 -8.00 21.73 -14.00
C GLY A 320 -7.51 21.93 -12.58
N LYS A 321 -8.44 21.78 -11.63
CA LYS A 321 -8.17 21.96 -10.21
C LYS A 321 -7.31 20.82 -9.67
N CYS A 322 -6.18 21.14 -9.05
CA CYS A 322 -5.37 20.17 -8.32
C CYS A 322 -5.86 20.04 -6.88
N SER A 323 -6.17 18.84 -6.39
CA SER A 323 -6.59 18.66 -5.00
C SER A 323 -5.70 17.66 -4.26
N ILE A 324 -5.04 18.12 -3.19
CA ILE A 324 -4.06 17.37 -2.41
C ILE A 324 -4.51 17.33 -0.94
N TYR A 325 -4.72 16.12 -0.40
CA TYR A 325 -5.29 15.94 0.93
C TYR A 325 -4.53 14.91 1.74
N GLY A 326 -4.13 15.25 2.97
CA GLY A 326 -3.48 14.28 3.85
C GLY A 326 -2.13 13.80 3.31
N CYS A 327 -1.40 14.62 2.55
CA CYS A 327 -0.16 14.20 1.89
C CYS A 327 1.07 14.82 2.54
N TYR A 328 2.23 14.17 2.41
CA TYR A 328 3.46 14.76 2.94
C TYR A 328 4.73 14.46 2.15
N ASN A 329 5.70 15.36 2.29
CA ASN A 329 7.03 15.23 1.71
C ASN A 329 8.13 15.27 2.77
N GLU A 330 9.06 14.33 2.65
CA GLU A 330 10.32 14.29 3.41
C GLU A 330 11.55 14.44 2.50
N GLY A 331 11.34 14.38 1.18
CA GLY A 331 12.39 14.42 0.17
C GLY A 331 12.93 15.82 -0.09
N VAL A 332 14.00 15.88 -0.89
CA VAL A 332 14.64 17.15 -1.30
C VAL A 332 14.03 17.62 -2.62
N ILE A 333 13.55 18.85 -2.65
CA ILE A 333 12.94 19.48 -3.83
C ILE A 333 13.87 20.58 -4.33
N GLU A 334 14.30 20.43 -5.57
CA GLU A 334 15.22 21.35 -6.22
C GLU A 334 14.60 21.94 -7.50
N THR A 335 14.85 23.22 -7.72
CA THR A 335 14.49 23.91 -8.96
C THR A 335 15.65 24.72 -9.52
N GLU A 336 15.63 24.95 -10.83
CA GLU A 336 16.59 25.79 -11.54
C GLU A 336 15.80 26.79 -12.41
N GLY A 337 15.82 28.07 -12.02
CA GLY A 337 15.17 29.14 -12.76
C GLY A 337 13.63 29.08 -12.80
N GLY A 338 12.99 28.47 -11.81
CA GLY A 338 11.54 28.36 -11.74
C GLY A 338 10.95 28.35 -10.32
N ASN A 339 10.05 27.42 -10.05
CA ASN A 339 9.26 27.35 -8.83
C ASN A 339 9.41 26.01 -8.14
N ALA A 340 9.48 26.02 -6.80
CA ALA A 340 9.43 24.80 -6.01
C ALA A 340 8.55 24.91 -4.78
N GLY A 341 7.78 23.85 -4.50
CA GLY A 341 6.97 23.70 -3.30
C GLY A 341 7.22 22.37 -2.61
N GLY A 342 7.24 22.34 -1.28
CA GLY A 342 7.43 21.09 -0.55
C GLY A 342 6.31 20.06 -0.81
N ILE A 343 5.08 20.52 -1.09
CA ILE A 343 3.97 19.65 -1.52
C ILE A 343 3.64 19.89 -2.99
N TYR A 344 3.41 21.15 -3.37
CA TYR A 344 2.88 21.52 -4.67
C TYR A 344 3.72 22.63 -5.31
N GLY A 345 4.25 22.39 -6.51
CA GLY A 345 5.16 23.34 -7.16
C GLY A 345 4.49 24.67 -7.51
N LYS A 346 3.72 24.71 -8.60
CA LYS A 346 3.13 25.95 -9.13
C LYS A 346 1.75 25.73 -9.75
N ASP A 347 0.85 26.68 -9.52
CA ASP A 347 -0.39 26.83 -10.27
C ASP A 347 -0.22 27.69 -11.55
N ASP A 348 -0.92 27.33 -12.62
CA ASP A 348 -0.95 28.13 -13.86
C ASP A 348 -2.27 28.86 -14.06
N GLY A 349 -2.74 29.53 -13.00
CA GLY A 349 -4.00 30.27 -13.01
C GLY A 349 -5.22 29.36 -12.88
N TYR A 350 -5.02 28.11 -12.45
CA TYR A 350 -6.06 27.15 -12.12
C TYR A 350 -6.07 26.91 -10.61
N ASP A 351 -7.26 26.70 -10.05
CA ASP A 351 -7.41 26.54 -8.61
C ASP A 351 -6.67 25.32 -8.06
N PHE A 352 -6.32 25.37 -6.78
CA PHE A 352 -5.86 24.21 -6.03
C PHE A 352 -6.50 24.11 -4.65
N ASP A 353 -6.65 22.90 -4.12
CA ASP A 353 -6.95 22.66 -2.71
C ASP A 353 -5.81 21.85 -2.09
N ILE A 354 -5.18 22.38 -1.04
CA ILE A 354 -4.17 21.67 -0.25
C ILE A 354 -4.61 21.70 1.21
N LYS A 355 -5.01 20.54 1.77
CA LYS A 355 -5.49 20.48 3.17
C LYS A 355 -4.88 19.33 3.95
N GLY A 356 -4.54 19.61 5.20
CA GLY A 356 -3.97 18.61 6.10
C GLY A 356 -2.71 17.97 5.53
N CYS A 357 -1.83 18.77 4.91
CA CYS A 357 -0.59 18.29 4.32
C CYS A 357 0.61 18.79 5.14
N TYR A 358 1.76 18.13 5.01
CA TYR A 358 2.97 18.64 5.63
C TYR A 358 4.26 18.44 4.84
N ASN A 359 5.19 19.37 4.98
CA ASN A 359 6.53 19.23 4.41
C ASN A 359 7.60 19.34 5.50
N ILE A 360 8.41 18.30 5.62
CA ILE A 360 9.63 18.30 6.44
C ILE A 360 10.91 18.08 5.61
N GLY A 361 10.74 17.90 4.30
CA GLY A 361 11.81 17.90 3.31
C GLY A 361 12.34 19.31 3.04
N THR A 362 13.50 19.36 2.37
CA THR A 362 14.18 20.62 2.02
C THR A 362 13.70 21.12 0.65
N VAL A 363 13.48 22.43 0.51
CA VAL A 363 13.14 23.07 -0.78
C VAL A 363 14.22 24.09 -1.15
N GLN A 364 14.81 24.01 -2.34
CA GLN A 364 15.92 24.89 -2.69
C GLN A 364 15.98 25.25 -4.19
N GLY A 365 16.40 26.47 -4.48
CA GLY A 365 16.77 26.94 -5.82
C GLY A 365 18.27 26.80 -6.06
N ARG A 366 18.70 26.67 -7.31
CA ARG A 366 20.13 26.48 -7.68
C ARG A 366 20.82 27.75 -8.17
N GLN A 367 20.09 28.71 -8.72
CA GLN A 367 20.65 29.90 -9.37
C GLN A 367 20.35 31.21 -8.64
N GLY A 368 19.37 31.23 -7.74
CA GLY A 368 18.88 32.44 -7.07
C GLY A 368 17.81 33.15 -7.92
N GLY A 369 16.78 33.65 -7.24
CA GLY A 369 15.61 34.28 -7.88
C GLY A 369 14.45 33.32 -8.15
N GLU A 370 14.58 32.04 -7.82
CA GLU A 370 13.48 31.08 -7.83
C GLU A 370 12.45 31.39 -6.75
N VAL A 371 11.19 31.01 -7.01
CA VAL A 371 10.09 31.18 -6.05
C VAL A 371 9.91 29.87 -5.29
N LEU A 372 10.18 29.90 -3.99
CA LEU A 372 10.14 28.74 -3.11
C LEU A 372 9.02 28.86 -2.09
N GLY A 373 8.33 27.76 -1.81
CA GLY A 373 7.34 27.68 -0.74
C GLY A 373 7.46 26.38 0.05
N ALA A 374 7.20 26.45 1.36
CA ALA A 374 7.33 25.28 2.22
C ALA A 374 6.24 24.25 1.90
N ILE A 375 5.01 24.70 1.65
CA ILE A 375 3.95 23.87 1.06
C ILE A 375 3.85 24.09 -0.45
N THR A 376 3.73 25.34 -0.88
CA THR A 376 3.60 25.69 -2.30
C THR A 376 4.17 27.06 -2.63
N SER A 377 4.78 27.20 -3.81
CA SER A 377 5.32 28.49 -4.27
C SER A 377 4.23 29.47 -4.75
N SER A 378 3.02 28.96 -4.96
CA SER A 378 1.88 29.70 -5.49
C SER A 378 1.04 30.33 -4.39
N SER A 379 0.52 31.54 -4.59
CA SER A 379 -0.40 32.15 -3.62
C SER A 379 -1.80 31.55 -3.73
N ALA A 380 -2.50 31.38 -2.60
CA ALA A 380 -3.92 31.01 -2.61
C ALA A 380 -4.72 32.22 -3.13
N SER A 381 -5.05 32.20 -4.43
CA SER A 381 -5.83 33.24 -5.09
C SER A 381 -7.07 32.65 -5.75
N GLY A 382 -8.10 33.48 -5.94
CA GLY A 382 -9.37 33.02 -6.51
C GLY A 382 -10.10 32.04 -5.59
N SER A 383 -10.37 30.83 -6.07
CA SER A 383 -11.06 29.77 -5.32
C SER A 383 -10.10 28.73 -4.72
N SER A 384 -8.78 28.98 -4.80
CA SER A 384 -7.78 28.10 -4.22
C SER A 384 -7.82 28.12 -2.69
N VAL A 385 -7.70 26.96 -2.06
CA VAL A 385 -7.74 26.82 -0.60
C VAL A 385 -6.48 26.10 -0.12
N MET A 386 -5.74 26.75 0.79
CA MET A 386 -4.72 26.09 1.59
C MET A 386 -5.11 26.14 3.07
N ALA A 387 -5.14 24.99 3.75
CA ALA A 387 -5.59 24.94 5.13
C ALA A 387 -4.94 23.83 5.95
N SER A 388 -4.72 24.10 7.23
CA SER A 388 -4.22 23.11 8.20
C SER A 388 -2.92 22.43 7.73
N CYS A 389 -2.00 23.19 7.11
CA CYS A 389 -0.75 22.63 6.61
C CYS A 389 0.40 22.90 7.59
N TYR A 390 1.30 21.93 7.72
CA TYR A 390 2.40 21.99 8.67
C TYR A 390 3.76 21.89 7.98
N VAL A 391 4.77 22.56 8.52
CA VAL A 391 6.10 22.62 7.91
C VAL A 391 7.20 22.53 8.97
N ARG A 392 8.38 22.03 8.58
CA ARG A 392 9.58 22.11 9.43
C ARG A 392 10.07 23.55 9.57
N GLU A 393 10.00 24.32 8.49
CA GLU A 393 10.42 25.72 8.42
C GLU A 393 9.61 26.45 7.34
N LYS A 394 9.44 27.77 7.48
CA LYS A 394 8.70 28.62 6.53
C LYS A 394 9.64 29.30 5.54
N TYR A 395 9.16 29.55 4.32
CA TYR A 395 9.79 30.51 3.40
C TYR A 395 9.10 31.86 3.57
N ALA A 396 9.88 32.93 3.71
CA ALA A 396 9.41 34.23 4.21
C ALA A 396 8.51 35.04 3.24
N ILE A 397 7.98 34.45 2.16
CA ILE A 397 7.43 35.22 1.03
C ILE A 397 5.97 34.87 0.69
N ALA A 398 5.41 33.74 1.13
CA ALA A 398 3.98 33.42 0.95
C ALA A 398 3.42 32.56 2.10
N HIS A 399 2.11 32.66 2.36
CA HIS A 399 1.35 31.79 3.28
C HIS A 399 1.66 31.88 4.78
N ALA A 400 1.85 33.09 5.29
CA ALA A 400 2.12 33.29 6.71
C ALA A 400 1.03 32.72 7.65
N THR A 401 -0.23 32.65 7.19
CA THR A 401 -1.41 32.25 7.98
C THR A 401 -1.85 30.81 7.78
N GLU A 402 -1.57 30.21 6.62
CA GLU A 402 -2.05 28.90 6.21
C GLU A 402 -1.07 27.78 6.59
N GLU A 403 0.20 28.14 6.81
CA GLU A 403 1.26 27.25 7.26
C GLU A 403 1.50 27.37 8.77
N THR A 404 1.67 26.23 9.45
CA THR A 404 2.06 26.15 10.86
C THR A 404 3.42 25.46 10.96
N VAL A 405 4.38 26.06 11.66
CA VAL A 405 5.65 25.37 11.92
C VAL A 405 5.42 24.35 13.02
N PHE A 406 5.85 23.10 12.83
CA PHE A 406 5.80 22.11 13.90
C PHE A 406 6.59 22.60 15.13
N GLY A 407 5.95 22.63 16.28
CA GLY A 407 6.57 23.09 17.53
C GLY A 407 5.89 22.53 18.78
N SER A 408 6.47 22.79 19.96
CA SER A 408 5.92 22.36 21.25
C SER A 408 4.50 22.87 21.53
N SER A 409 4.17 24.06 20.99
CA SER A 409 2.85 24.69 21.11
C SER A 409 1.97 24.48 19.89
N ASP A 410 2.56 24.08 18.77
CA ASP A 410 1.98 24.16 17.44
C ASP A 410 2.11 22.79 16.76
N TRP A 411 1.31 21.86 17.26
CA TRP A 411 1.22 20.47 16.80
C TRP A 411 -0.22 20.16 16.41
N PRO A 412 -0.47 19.37 15.33
CA PRO A 412 -1.83 19.02 14.96
C PRO A 412 -2.52 18.25 16.09
N THR A 413 -3.76 18.62 16.38
CA THR A 413 -4.60 17.97 17.38
C THR A 413 -5.60 17.04 16.71
N SER A 414 -5.68 15.79 17.18
CA SER A 414 -6.66 14.83 16.66
C SER A 414 -8.06 15.25 17.10
N THR A 415 -8.85 15.76 16.17
CA THR A 415 -10.25 16.15 16.38
C THR A 415 -11.11 15.46 15.34
N ASN A 416 -12.18 14.81 15.79
CA ASN A 416 -13.07 14.07 14.89
C ASN A 416 -13.64 14.98 13.78
N ASN A 417 -13.81 14.41 12.59
CA ASN A 417 -14.25 15.11 11.38
C ASN A 417 -13.32 16.21 10.84
N THR A 418 -12.05 16.25 11.26
CA THR A 418 -11.04 17.17 10.73
C THR A 418 -9.98 16.45 9.92
N VAL A 419 -9.26 17.16 9.05
CA VAL A 419 -8.20 16.58 8.19
C VAL A 419 -7.01 15.99 8.96
N TRP A 420 -6.90 16.27 10.27
CA TRP A 420 -5.91 15.73 11.19
C TRP A 420 -6.50 14.72 12.18
N TYR A 421 -7.70 14.19 11.92
CA TYR A 421 -8.20 13.07 12.70
C TYR A 421 -7.25 11.87 12.56
N ALA A 422 -6.77 11.38 13.70
CA ALA A 422 -5.90 10.22 13.77
C ALA A 422 -6.50 9.17 14.71
N ASP A 423 -6.55 7.94 14.20
CA ASP A 423 -7.11 6.79 14.87
C ASP A 423 -6.33 5.54 14.39
N PRO A 424 -5.76 4.72 15.28
CA PRO A 424 -5.07 3.49 14.90
C PRO A 424 -5.94 2.47 14.14
N SER A 425 -7.27 2.59 14.24
CA SER A 425 -8.25 1.75 13.53
C SER A 425 -8.64 2.30 12.16
N ASN A 426 -8.08 3.44 11.73
CA ASN A 426 -8.32 3.99 10.41
C ASN A 426 -7.93 3.00 9.31
N ASP A 427 -8.87 2.78 8.40
CA ASP A 427 -8.78 1.87 7.25
C ASP A 427 -8.49 2.62 5.94
N GLY A 428 -8.14 3.92 6.03
CA GLY A 428 -7.90 4.77 4.88
C GLY A 428 -9.12 5.23 4.10
N THR A 429 -10.31 4.75 4.47
CA THR A 429 -11.52 5.13 3.76
C THR A 429 -11.92 6.56 4.12
N TYR A 430 -12.38 7.32 3.13
CA TYR A 430 -12.92 8.64 3.37
C TYR A 430 -14.28 8.77 2.69
N THR A 431 -15.19 9.46 3.34
CA THR A 431 -16.41 9.93 2.66
C THR A 431 -16.03 11.07 1.74
N ALA A 432 -16.65 11.12 0.56
CA ALA A 432 -16.41 12.17 -0.42
C ALA A 432 -17.71 12.84 -0.84
N GLY A 433 -17.64 14.13 -1.14
CA GLY A 433 -18.72 14.88 -1.78
C GLY A 433 -18.98 14.42 -3.22
N SER A 434 -19.97 15.01 -3.87
CA SER A 434 -20.32 14.71 -5.27
C SER A 434 -19.21 15.04 -6.27
N ASP A 435 -18.29 15.93 -5.90
CA ASP A 435 -17.08 16.29 -6.63
C ASP A 435 -15.91 15.33 -6.36
N GLY A 436 -16.11 14.33 -5.49
CA GLY A 436 -15.10 13.36 -5.06
C GLY A 436 -14.10 13.93 -4.06
N VAL A 437 -14.32 15.12 -3.51
CA VAL A 437 -13.46 15.72 -2.48
C VAL A 437 -13.77 15.09 -1.12
N PRO A 438 -12.75 14.68 -0.33
CA PRO A 438 -13.00 14.12 0.99
C PRO A 438 -13.75 15.09 1.92
N THR A 439 -14.81 14.61 2.58
CA THR A 439 -15.66 15.37 3.51
C THR A 439 -15.84 14.60 4.81
N GLY A 440 -15.71 15.27 5.96
CA GLY A 440 -16.29 14.83 7.24
C GLY A 440 -15.74 13.59 7.92
N ASN A 441 -15.09 12.63 7.24
CA ASN A 441 -14.48 11.44 7.84
C ASN A 441 -13.08 11.22 7.25
N TYR A 442 -12.15 12.11 7.58
CA TYR A 442 -10.78 12.06 7.08
C TYR A 442 -9.99 10.99 7.84
N LYS A 443 -9.94 9.76 7.33
CA LYS A 443 -9.17 8.65 7.93
C LYS A 443 -7.75 8.53 7.37
N PHE A 444 -7.05 9.65 7.26
CA PHE A 444 -5.74 9.71 6.61
C PHE A 444 -4.61 9.25 7.53
N TRP A 445 -4.71 9.53 8.83
CA TRP A 445 -3.60 9.42 9.77
C TRP A 445 -3.78 8.25 10.74
N LYS A 446 -2.73 7.47 10.94
CA LYS A 446 -2.63 6.46 12.01
C LYS A 446 -2.33 7.12 13.35
N SER A 447 -1.44 8.10 13.31
CA SER A 447 -0.93 8.82 14.47
C SER A 447 -0.48 10.21 14.05
N LEU A 448 -0.58 11.17 14.96
CA LEU A 448 -0.06 12.51 14.75
C LEU A 448 1.35 12.69 15.29
N GLY A 449 1.93 11.66 15.92
CA GLY A 449 3.21 11.77 16.61
C GLY A 449 3.19 12.85 17.71
N SER A 450 4.36 13.41 18.04
CA SER A 450 4.49 14.41 19.10
C SER A 450 5.79 15.23 19.03
N TRP A 451 5.77 16.40 19.68
CA TRP A 451 6.98 17.20 19.89
C TRP A 451 7.79 16.70 21.10
N ASN A 452 8.98 16.15 20.85
CA ASN A 452 9.83 15.57 21.89
C ASN A 452 11.08 16.42 22.23
N GLY A 453 10.96 17.76 22.22
CA GLY A 453 12.01 18.64 22.74
C GLY A 453 13.32 18.71 21.92
N GLY A 454 13.28 18.30 20.65
CA GLY A 454 14.43 18.40 19.72
C GLY A 454 14.44 17.38 18.59
N THR A 455 13.78 16.23 18.77
CA THR A 455 13.59 15.21 17.72
C THR A 455 12.09 14.89 17.61
N PRO A 456 11.32 15.64 16.80
CA PRO A 456 9.89 15.41 16.66
C PRO A 456 9.60 14.04 16.05
N GLU A 457 8.55 13.39 16.54
CA GLU A 457 7.94 12.25 15.86
C GLU A 457 6.83 12.80 14.98
N TYR A 458 6.99 12.79 13.67
CA TYR A 458 6.01 13.39 12.75
C TYR A 458 4.77 12.50 12.52
N PRO A 459 3.65 13.07 12.04
CA PRO A 459 2.44 12.32 11.72
C PRO A 459 2.69 11.20 10.69
N LYS A 460 2.08 10.04 10.91
CA LYS A 460 2.14 8.88 10.00
C LYS A 460 0.78 8.58 9.39
N LEU A 461 0.76 8.25 8.10
CA LEU A 461 -0.44 7.83 7.40
C LEU A 461 -0.94 6.49 7.94
N TRP A 462 -2.24 6.24 7.77
CA TRP A 462 -2.93 5.05 8.28
C TRP A 462 -2.28 3.72 7.84
N TRP A 463 -1.75 3.67 6.61
CA TRP A 463 -1.15 2.49 6.00
C TRP A 463 0.33 2.32 6.36
N GLU A 464 0.94 3.26 7.09
CA GLU A 464 2.34 3.18 7.47
C GLU A 464 2.56 2.30 8.70
N GLU A 465 3.67 1.54 8.68
CA GLU A 465 4.08 0.67 9.79
C GLU A 465 4.53 1.47 11.02
#